data_AF-A0AA51MVT3-F1
#
_entry.id   AF-A0AA51MVT3-F1
#
_cell.length_a   1.000
_cell.length_b   1.000
_cell.length_c   1.000
_cell.angle_alpha   90.00
_cell.angle_beta   90.00
_cell.angle_gamma   90.00
#
_symmetry.space_group_name_H-M   'P 1'
#
loop_
_entity.id
_entity.type
_entity.pdbx_description
1 polymer ?
#
loop_
_entity_poly.entity_id
_entity_poly.type
_entity_poly.pdbx_seq_one_letter_code
_entity_poly.pdbx_strand_id
1 'polypeptide(L)'
;MDRNTYIDNIDIELAKKMYYEKLNIDLDWEEVKVTDSLDRVSYEAIMAKVSSPNYNAAAMDGIAVRSSDTLGATEINPMVLEENKDFIYINTGNPMSDLYDSVIMIEDVIVLEEGKIQILKSAHPWQHIRQIGEDIVATEMIIPSRHKIRPIDIGALISGGIEKLKVYKKPRVGILPTGSEIIEELKDLEDGKIMDSNSRVFEGEIIKYGGIPNRYNPHKDNYELLKNAILKGVKENDILLINAGSSAGTKDYTVKLIRELGEVIVHGVAMKPGKPTILGIIDNKPVIGIPGYPVSAYLVFDTFVKPLIKRYMGIREVEEDLIEATISKRIVSSLKSKDLVRVNLGYVNDRLVATPLSSGAGVTMSLVKADGIAIIPRNIEGVEAGDTVDVELLKPLSMIRNTIVSIGSHDLIMDILSDMVKLTSGHVGSMGGIMSMRRGECHIAPIHLLDEETGEYNISYVKKYFPNTKMAIIKGVKRQQGFIVEKGNPKNIKNFNDLTREDVTYINRQRGAGTRILLDYHLKVDNIDSEKIKGYSREMTTHMAVATGVKTGTATTGLGIYSAAKALDLDFVDITFEDYDFLVPYNMLEQPMMQEFIEVIKSKKFQDRVRILGGYDFINTGEIIEI
;
A
#
# COMPACT_ATOMS: atom_id res chain seq x y z
N MET A 1 0.28 43.56 -11.29
CA MET A 1 0.26 42.40 -10.36
C MET A 1 1.63 41.76 -10.41
N ASP A 2 2.41 41.89 -9.35
CA ASP A 2 3.74 41.26 -9.26
C ASP A 2 3.60 39.74 -9.17
N ARG A 3 4.23 39.05 -10.13
CA ARG A 3 4.36 37.60 -10.11
C ARG A 3 5.47 37.24 -9.13
N ASN A 4 5.13 36.81 -7.93
CA ASN A 4 6.12 36.23 -7.03
C ASN A 4 6.40 34.78 -7.48
N THR A 5 7.31 34.64 -8.44
CA THR A 5 7.61 33.39 -9.16
C THR A 5 8.58 32.46 -8.44
N TYR A 6 9.10 32.86 -7.28
CA TYR A 6 10.15 32.12 -6.59
C TYR A 6 9.57 31.17 -5.53
N ILE A 7 9.68 29.87 -5.80
CA ILE A 7 9.44 28.78 -4.85
C ILE A 7 10.80 28.24 -4.44
N ASP A 8 11.06 28.20 -3.14
CA ASP A 8 12.31 27.71 -2.57
C ASP A 8 12.49 26.20 -2.83
N ASN A 9 13.63 25.67 -2.41
CA ASN A 9 13.96 24.27 -2.56
C ASN A 9 14.76 23.79 -1.34
N ILE A 10 14.11 23.92 -0.18
CA ILE A 10 14.69 23.64 1.14
C ILE A 10 14.71 22.11 1.36
N ASP A 11 15.81 21.59 1.90
CA ASP A 11 15.91 20.18 2.26
C ASP A 11 14.77 19.73 3.19
N ILE A 12 14.28 18.49 3.05
CA ILE A 12 13.11 18.01 3.79
C ILE A 12 13.35 18.01 5.30
N GLU A 13 14.52 17.52 5.73
CA GLU A 13 14.83 17.42 7.16
C GLU A 13 15.08 18.81 7.76
N LEU A 14 15.71 19.71 6.99
CA LEU A 14 15.82 21.11 7.39
C LEU A 14 14.45 21.79 7.49
N ALA A 15 13.54 21.55 6.53
CA ALA A 15 12.20 22.11 6.53
C ALA A 15 11.39 21.62 7.75
N LYS A 16 11.45 20.31 8.06
CA LYS A 16 10.85 19.74 9.28
C LYS A 16 11.40 20.41 10.53
N LYS A 17 12.73 20.51 10.65
CA LYS A 17 13.39 21.14 11.79
C LYS A 17 12.94 22.59 11.99
N MET A 18 13.03 23.42 10.95
CA MET A 18 12.60 24.83 11.01
C MET A 18 11.13 24.96 11.40
N TYR A 19 10.28 24.05 10.89
CA TYR A 19 8.85 24.07 11.18
C TYR A 19 8.55 23.66 12.62
N TYR A 20 9.16 22.58 13.12
CA TYR A 20 8.95 22.09 14.48
C TYR A 20 9.55 22.99 15.56
N GLU A 21 10.65 23.70 15.29
CA GLU A 21 11.22 24.68 16.22
C GLU A 21 10.28 25.88 16.47
N LYS A 22 9.42 26.20 15.50
CA LYS A 22 8.46 27.30 15.58
C LYS A 22 7.09 26.88 16.13
N LEU A 23 6.75 25.60 16.03
CA LEU A 23 5.47 25.08 16.50
C LEU A 23 5.51 24.82 18.01
N ASN A 24 4.66 25.53 18.75
CA ASN A 24 4.37 25.18 20.14
C ASN A 24 3.14 24.26 20.20
N ILE A 25 3.36 22.94 20.09
CA ILE A 25 2.28 21.95 20.18
C ILE A 25 2.02 21.65 21.65
N ASP A 26 0.90 22.17 22.16
CA ASP A 26 0.41 21.86 23.50
C ASP A 26 -0.26 20.48 23.49
N LEU A 27 0.36 19.52 24.18
CA LEU A 27 -0.16 18.15 24.28
C LEU A 27 -1.25 18.09 25.36
N ASP A 28 -2.50 17.94 24.90
CA ASP A 28 -3.67 17.81 25.75
C ASP A 28 -4.03 16.34 26.02
N TRP A 29 -4.79 16.09 27.08
CA TRP A 29 -5.26 14.77 27.46
C TRP A 29 -6.76 14.76 27.70
N GLU A 30 -7.35 13.58 27.57
CA GLU A 30 -8.71 13.31 27.98
C GLU A 30 -8.77 12.01 28.78
N GLU A 31 -9.76 11.90 29.66
CA GLU A 31 -10.01 10.67 30.42
C GLU A 31 -11.01 9.79 29.66
N VAL A 32 -10.65 8.53 29.45
CA VAL A 32 -11.51 7.53 28.80
C VAL A 32 -11.65 6.29 29.68
N LYS A 33 -12.71 5.51 29.46
CA LYS A 33 -12.83 4.19 30.08
C LYS A 33 -11.76 3.25 29.50
N VAL A 34 -11.27 2.31 30.30
CA VAL A 34 -10.30 1.30 29.85
C VAL A 34 -10.83 0.50 28.64
N THR A 35 -12.13 0.21 28.62
CA THR A 35 -12.78 -0.49 27.48
C THR A 35 -12.77 0.29 26.17
N ASP A 36 -12.67 1.62 26.23
CA ASP A 36 -12.70 2.52 25.07
C ASP A 36 -11.28 3.01 24.70
N SER A 37 -10.25 2.42 25.33
CA SER A 37 -8.87 2.88 25.25
C SER A 37 -8.02 2.17 24.19
N LEU A 38 -8.57 1.18 23.48
CA LEU A 38 -7.86 0.47 22.42
C LEU A 38 -7.29 1.45 21.37
N ASP A 39 -6.03 1.24 21.01
CA ASP A 39 -5.26 2.09 20.08
C ASP A 39 -5.05 3.55 20.53
N ARG A 40 -5.53 3.95 21.71
CA ARG A 40 -5.18 5.23 22.34
C ARG A 40 -3.77 5.17 22.91
N VAL A 41 -3.21 6.33 23.21
CA VAL A 41 -1.87 6.46 23.76
C VAL A 41 -1.97 6.98 25.19
N SER A 42 -1.40 6.27 26.16
CA SER A 42 -1.40 6.68 27.56
C SER A 42 -0.69 8.02 27.75
N TYR A 43 -1.31 8.94 28.50
CA TYR A 43 -0.71 10.25 28.79
C TYR A 43 0.35 10.17 29.89
N GLU A 44 0.08 9.35 30.90
CA GLU A 44 0.93 9.12 32.08
C GLU A 44 1.11 7.61 32.32
N ALA A 45 2.08 7.23 33.15
CA ALA A 45 2.23 5.84 33.57
C ALA A 45 1.02 5.43 34.43
N ILE A 46 0.50 4.23 34.21
CA ILE A 46 -0.66 3.72 34.94
C ILE A 46 -0.21 2.66 35.93
N MET A 47 -0.50 2.90 37.20
CA MET A 47 -0.11 2.04 38.32
C MET A 47 -1.32 1.23 38.78
N ALA A 48 -1.11 -0.04 39.13
CA ALA A 48 -2.15 -0.91 39.66
C ALA A 48 -2.70 -0.41 40.99
N LYS A 49 -4.02 -0.45 41.15
CA LYS A 49 -4.72 -0.10 42.39
C LYS A 49 -4.97 -1.30 43.29
N VAL A 50 -5.09 -2.48 42.69
CA VAL A 50 -5.29 -3.75 43.38
C VAL A 50 -4.34 -4.79 42.81
N SER A 51 -3.98 -5.77 43.64
CA SER A 51 -3.24 -6.92 43.17
C SER A 51 -4.14 -7.88 42.40
N SER A 52 -3.57 -8.62 41.45
CA SER A 52 -4.23 -9.72 40.74
C SER A 52 -3.42 -11.02 40.95
N PRO A 53 -4.01 -12.08 41.52
CA PRO A 53 -5.27 -12.07 42.26
C PRO A 53 -5.18 -11.18 43.52
N ASN A 54 -6.32 -10.74 44.05
CA ASN A 54 -6.39 -9.91 45.27
C ASN A 54 -6.59 -10.74 46.56
N TYR A 55 -6.60 -12.07 46.46
CA TYR A 55 -6.61 -13.05 47.54
C TYR A 55 -5.78 -14.27 47.13
N ASN A 56 -5.39 -15.11 48.09
CA ASN A 56 -4.76 -16.39 47.79
C ASN A 56 -5.85 -17.33 47.23
N ALA A 57 -5.68 -17.81 46.01
CA ALA A 57 -6.69 -18.61 45.32
C ALA A 57 -6.20 -20.03 45.07
N ALA A 58 -7.11 -21.00 45.04
CA ALA A 58 -6.78 -22.34 44.58
C ALA A 58 -6.39 -22.30 43.09
N ALA A 59 -5.25 -22.90 42.74
CA ALA A 59 -4.77 -22.99 41.36
C ALA A 59 -5.40 -24.16 40.59
N MET A 60 -5.97 -25.13 41.30
CA MET A 60 -6.53 -26.38 40.76
C MET A 60 -7.84 -26.72 41.46
N ASP A 61 -8.70 -27.49 40.79
CA ASP A 61 -9.85 -28.14 41.41
C ASP A 61 -9.35 -29.31 42.25
N GLY A 62 -9.90 -29.49 43.46
CA GLY A 62 -9.44 -30.53 44.36
C GLY A 62 -9.82 -30.29 45.81
N ILE A 63 -8.86 -30.50 46.70
CA ILE A 63 -9.06 -30.39 48.14
C ILE A 63 -8.05 -29.42 48.76
N ALA A 64 -8.54 -28.51 49.61
CA ALA A 64 -7.69 -27.68 50.45
C ALA A 64 -7.34 -28.45 51.72
N VAL A 65 -6.06 -28.54 52.05
CA VAL A 65 -5.50 -29.31 53.17
C VAL A 65 -4.48 -28.49 53.96
N ARG A 66 -4.24 -28.89 55.20
CA ARG A 66 -3.03 -28.51 55.93
C ARG A 66 -1.93 -29.46 55.49
N SER A 67 -0.89 -28.95 54.85
CA SER A 67 0.24 -29.72 54.32
C SER A 67 0.88 -30.60 55.40
N SER A 68 0.96 -30.12 56.64
CA SER A 68 1.42 -30.86 57.81
C SER A 68 0.65 -32.16 58.07
N ASP A 69 -0.65 -32.15 57.81
CA ASP A 69 -1.54 -33.28 58.10
C ASP A 69 -1.42 -34.37 57.04
N THR A 70 -0.75 -34.08 55.91
CA THR A 70 -0.51 -35.02 54.82
C THR A 70 0.87 -35.69 54.87
N LEU A 71 1.70 -35.32 55.87
CA LEU A 71 3.08 -35.80 55.98
C LEU A 71 3.13 -37.32 56.17
N GLY A 72 3.93 -37.99 55.34
CA GLY A 72 4.08 -39.45 55.37
C GLY A 72 3.13 -40.21 54.45
N ALA A 73 2.20 -39.52 53.76
CA ALA A 73 1.43 -40.10 52.68
C ALA A 73 2.34 -40.47 51.49
N THR A 74 2.32 -41.74 51.11
CA THR A 74 3.04 -42.30 49.95
C THR A 74 2.18 -43.38 49.29
N GLU A 75 2.52 -43.83 48.08
CA GLU A 75 1.78 -44.91 47.40
C GLU A 75 1.71 -46.21 48.23
N ILE A 76 2.77 -46.50 48.99
CA ILE A 76 2.85 -47.69 49.85
C ILE A 76 2.24 -47.48 51.24
N ASN A 77 2.07 -46.23 51.65
CA ASN A 77 1.46 -45.83 52.92
C ASN A 77 0.45 -44.70 52.65
N PRO A 78 -0.69 -45.03 52.03
CA PRO A 78 -1.69 -44.03 51.67
C PRO A 78 -2.37 -43.48 52.92
N MET A 79 -2.77 -42.22 52.86
CA MET A 79 -3.39 -41.54 53.99
C MET A 79 -4.86 -41.28 53.73
N VAL A 80 -5.72 -41.63 54.70
CA VAL A 80 -7.15 -41.36 54.65
C VAL A 80 -7.44 -40.04 55.35
N LEU A 81 -8.18 -39.15 54.70
CA LEU A 81 -8.57 -37.84 55.22
C LEU A 81 -10.10 -37.75 55.29
N GLU A 82 -10.61 -37.06 56.30
CA GLU A 82 -12.04 -36.83 56.54
C GLU A 82 -12.45 -35.40 56.18
N GLU A 83 -13.56 -35.25 55.46
CA GLU A 83 -14.09 -33.96 55.03
C GLU A 83 -14.54 -33.12 56.22
N ASN A 84 -14.33 -31.81 56.17
CA ASN A 84 -14.59 -30.84 57.25
C ASN A 84 -13.73 -31.01 58.51
N LYS A 85 -12.78 -31.94 58.50
CA LYS A 85 -11.80 -32.16 59.58
C LYS A 85 -10.37 -31.97 59.07
N ASP A 86 -10.03 -32.70 58.02
CA ASP A 86 -8.70 -32.74 57.43
C ASP A 86 -8.63 -31.96 56.11
N PHE A 87 -9.75 -31.91 55.38
CA PHE A 87 -9.85 -31.21 54.10
C PHE A 87 -11.23 -30.59 53.83
N ILE A 88 -11.30 -29.69 52.84
CA ILE A 88 -12.55 -29.27 52.17
C ILE A 88 -12.37 -29.34 50.66
N TYR A 89 -13.44 -29.59 49.92
CA TYR A 89 -13.42 -29.42 48.47
C TYR A 89 -13.28 -27.95 48.10
N ILE A 90 -12.44 -27.69 47.10
CA ILE A 90 -12.19 -26.35 46.57
C ILE A 90 -12.08 -26.40 45.06
N ASN A 91 -12.65 -25.40 44.40
CA ASN A 91 -12.53 -25.22 42.96
C ASN A 91 -11.48 -24.15 42.66
N THR A 92 -10.89 -24.24 41.48
CA THR A 92 -9.95 -23.29 40.91
C THR A 92 -10.52 -21.88 40.99
N GLY A 93 -9.71 -20.93 41.46
CA GLY A 93 -10.09 -19.54 41.63
C GLY A 93 -10.85 -19.24 42.92
N ASN A 94 -11.30 -20.24 43.69
CA ASN A 94 -11.92 -19.98 45.00
C ASN A 94 -10.86 -19.47 46.00
N PRO A 95 -11.26 -18.61 46.95
CA PRO A 95 -10.37 -18.13 47.99
C PRO A 95 -9.94 -19.26 48.93
N MET A 96 -8.64 -19.30 49.23
CA MET A 96 -8.09 -20.16 50.27
C MET A 96 -8.51 -19.66 51.65
N SER A 97 -8.94 -20.57 52.52
CA SER A 97 -9.14 -20.30 53.94
C SER A 97 -7.80 -20.29 54.66
N ASP A 98 -7.63 -19.41 55.65
CA ASP A 98 -6.42 -19.35 56.51
C ASP A 98 -6.12 -20.66 57.27
N LEU A 99 -7.09 -21.58 57.31
CA LEU A 99 -6.93 -22.91 57.92
C LEU A 99 -6.15 -23.90 57.05
N TYR A 100 -6.01 -23.65 55.75
CA TYR A 100 -5.39 -24.55 54.79
C TYR A 100 -4.27 -23.83 54.04
N ASP A 101 -3.13 -24.51 53.86
CA ASP A 101 -1.92 -23.93 53.25
C ASP A 101 -1.52 -24.62 51.94
N SER A 102 -2.33 -25.56 51.44
CA SER A 102 -2.03 -26.32 50.23
C SER A 102 -3.30 -26.84 49.55
N VAL A 103 -3.22 -27.07 48.23
CA VAL A 103 -4.26 -27.75 47.43
C VAL A 103 -3.69 -29.02 46.78
N ILE A 104 -4.39 -30.14 46.96
CA ILE A 104 -4.16 -31.40 46.23
C ILE A 104 -5.18 -31.47 45.10
N MET A 105 -4.74 -31.77 43.87
CA MET A 105 -5.62 -31.83 42.71
C MET A 105 -6.63 -32.95 42.85
N ILE A 106 -7.84 -32.78 42.31
CA ILE A 106 -8.89 -33.80 42.41
C ILE A 106 -8.47 -35.15 41.78
N GLU A 107 -7.62 -35.10 40.76
CA GLU A 107 -7.04 -36.28 40.10
C GLU A 107 -6.12 -37.10 41.01
N ASP A 108 -5.54 -36.47 42.04
CA ASP A 108 -4.67 -37.12 43.03
C ASP A 108 -5.46 -37.63 44.26
N VAL A 109 -6.79 -37.52 44.23
CA VAL A 109 -7.70 -37.89 45.34
C VAL A 109 -8.50 -39.13 44.97
N ILE A 110 -8.41 -40.17 45.80
CA ILE A 110 -9.19 -41.41 45.65
C ILE A 110 -10.36 -41.37 46.63
N VAL A 111 -11.59 -41.33 46.12
CA VAL A 111 -12.79 -41.35 46.97
C VAL A 111 -13.02 -42.78 47.49
N LEU A 112 -13.06 -42.94 48.82
CA LEU A 112 -13.35 -44.24 49.44
C LEU A 112 -14.84 -44.39 49.73
N GLU A 113 -15.42 -43.38 50.39
CA GLU A 113 -16.84 -43.28 50.74
C GLU A 113 -17.21 -41.79 50.92
N GLU A 114 -18.49 -41.49 51.14
CA GLU A 114 -18.94 -40.11 51.32
C GLU A 114 -18.22 -39.45 52.52
N GLY A 115 -17.55 -38.32 52.28
CA GLY A 115 -16.78 -37.60 53.29
C GLY A 115 -15.42 -38.22 53.64
N LYS A 116 -14.97 -39.30 52.98
CA LYS A 116 -13.64 -39.87 53.16
C LYS A 116 -12.90 -40.12 51.86
N ILE A 117 -11.68 -39.61 51.83
CA ILE A 117 -10.80 -39.72 50.68
C ILE A 117 -9.48 -40.37 51.09
N GLN A 118 -8.73 -40.79 50.09
CA GLN A 118 -7.37 -41.27 50.24
C GLN A 118 -6.44 -40.49 49.31
N ILE A 119 -5.29 -40.09 49.85
CA ILE A 119 -4.20 -39.46 49.11
C ILE A 119 -2.98 -40.39 49.10
N LEU A 120 -2.26 -40.38 47.97
CA LEU A 120 -1.06 -41.20 47.76
C LEU A 120 0.25 -40.42 47.90
N LYS A 121 0.16 -39.10 48.10
CA LYS A 121 1.34 -38.24 48.19
C LYS A 121 1.07 -37.09 49.16
N SER A 122 2.07 -36.76 49.97
CA SER A 122 2.02 -35.58 50.83
C SER A 122 2.01 -34.29 50.00
N ALA A 123 1.20 -33.32 50.42
CA ALA A 123 1.25 -31.97 49.89
C ALA A 123 2.32 -31.13 50.61
N HIS A 124 2.82 -30.08 49.95
CA HIS A 124 3.78 -29.15 50.54
C HIS A 124 3.15 -27.75 50.73
N PRO A 125 3.65 -26.93 51.68
CA PRO A 125 3.14 -25.58 51.87
C PRO A 125 3.14 -24.78 50.56
N TRP A 126 2.05 -24.07 50.30
CA TRP A 126 1.79 -23.25 49.11
C TRP A 126 1.67 -24.01 47.79
N GLN A 127 1.59 -25.35 47.82
CA GLN A 127 1.34 -26.15 46.63
C GLN A 127 -0.02 -25.77 46.03
N HIS A 128 -0.01 -25.47 44.72
CA HIS A 128 -1.21 -25.13 43.95
C HIS A 128 -2.04 -23.99 44.56
N ILE A 129 -1.38 -23.03 45.20
CA ILE A 129 -2.00 -21.76 45.63
C ILE A 129 -1.43 -20.64 44.78
N ARG A 130 -2.33 -19.92 44.10
CA ARG A 130 -2.04 -18.65 43.45
C ARG A 130 -1.99 -17.55 44.50
N GLN A 131 -0.80 -17.00 44.74
CA GLN A 131 -0.61 -16.00 45.79
C GLN A 131 -1.15 -14.63 45.37
N ILE A 132 -1.50 -13.80 46.37
CA ILE A 132 -1.88 -12.41 46.12
C ILE A 132 -0.79 -11.70 45.31
N GLY A 133 -1.18 -11.12 44.18
CA GLY A 133 -0.28 -10.38 43.31
C GLY A 133 0.75 -11.22 42.56
N GLU A 134 0.50 -12.52 42.39
CA GLU A 134 1.29 -13.39 41.51
C GLU A 134 1.44 -12.82 40.07
N ASP A 135 0.39 -12.15 39.57
CA ASP A 135 0.37 -11.53 38.23
C ASP A 135 0.66 -10.02 38.30
N ILE A 136 -0.08 -9.29 39.13
CA ILE A 136 0.07 -7.83 39.27
C ILE A 136 0.09 -7.47 40.74
N VAL A 137 1.08 -6.72 41.21
CA VAL A 137 1.08 -6.19 42.58
C VAL A 137 0.49 -4.79 42.62
N ALA A 138 -0.33 -4.47 43.62
CA ALA A 138 -0.78 -3.10 43.84
C ALA A 138 0.42 -2.14 43.89
N THR A 139 0.28 -0.94 43.30
CA THR A 139 1.34 0.06 43.09
C THR A 139 2.38 -0.26 42.02
N GLU A 140 2.34 -1.43 41.40
CA GLU A 140 3.20 -1.76 40.25
C GLU A 140 2.73 -1.04 38.98
N MET A 141 3.67 -0.73 38.08
CA MET A 141 3.35 -0.11 36.80
C MET A 141 2.79 -1.15 35.83
N ILE A 142 1.59 -0.91 35.32
CA ILE A 142 0.97 -1.77 34.29
C ILE A 142 1.47 -1.37 32.91
N ILE A 143 1.41 -0.07 32.60
CA ILE A 143 1.90 0.50 31.34
C ILE A 143 2.60 1.84 31.57
N PRO A 144 3.66 2.16 30.80
CA PRO A 144 4.31 3.46 30.86
C PRO A 144 3.48 4.54 30.17
N SER A 145 3.84 5.81 30.34
CA SER A 145 3.34 6.92 29.52
C SER A 145 3.77 6.76 28.06
N ARG A 146 3.01 7.29 27.11
CA ARG A 146 3.25 7.22 25.66
C ARG A 146 3.20 5.80 25.11
N HIS A 147 2.49 4.91 25.80
CA HIS A 147 2.26 3.53 25.38
C HIS A 147 1.01 3.46 24.52
N LYS A 148 1.10 2.86 23.33
CA LYS A 148 -0.07 2.58 22.51
C LYS A 148 -0.78 1.34 23.06
N ILE A 149 -1.99 1.53 23.56
CA ILE A 149 -2.74 0.51 24.30
C ILE A 149 -3.18 -0.61 23.36
N ARG A 150 -2.77 -1.84 23.69
CA ARG A 150 -3.07 -3.08 22.98
C ARG A 150 -4.19 -3.86 23.69
N PRO A 151 -4.78 -4.88 23.04
CA PRO A 151 -5.82 -5.69 23.66
C PRO A 151 -5.42 -6.32 25.01
N ILE A 152 -4.19 -6.83 25.13
CA ILE A 152 -3.72 -7.45 26.38
C ILE A 152 -3.55 -6.44 27.51
N ASP A 153 -3.19 -5.20 27.18
CA ASP A 153 -2.99 -4.14 28.16
C ASP A 153 -4.33 -3.75 28.81
N ILE A 154 -5.43 -3.78 28.06
CA ILE A 154 -6.80 -3.57 28.57
C ILE A 154 -7.14 -4.60 29.65
N GLY A 155 -6.80 -5.87 29.42
CA GLY A 155 -7.00 -6.94 30.41
C GLY A 155 -6.19 -6.68 31.68
N ALA A 156 -4.91 -6.35 31.55
CA ALA A 156 -4.05 -6.05 32.69
C ALA A 156 -4.52 -4.81 33.47
N LEU A 157 -4.95 -3.75 32.77
CA LEU A 157 -5.53 -2.56 33.39
C LEU A 157 -6.78 -2.87 34.21
N ILE A 158 -7.70 -3.70 33.69
CA ILE A 158 -8.90 -4.13 34.41
C ILE A 158 -8.52 -4.97 35.64
N SER A 159 -7.63 -5.97 35.47
CA SER A 159 -7.13 -6.81 36.56
C SER A 159 -6.43 -5.99 37.66
N GLY A 160 -5.72 -4.93 37.28
CA GLY A 160 -5.10 -3.97 38.20
C GLY A 160 -6.07 -2.95 38.79
N GLY A 161 -7.39 -3.06 38.55
CA GLY A 161 -8.42 -2.20 39.14
C GLY A 161 -8.54 -0.82 38.49
N ILE A 162 -8.18 -0.68 37.22
CA ILE A 162 -8.27 0.57 36.47
C ILE A 162 -9.57 0.60 35.68
N GLU A 163 -10.44 1.56 35.98
CA GLU A 163 -11.69 1.79 35.24
C GLU A 163 -11.52 2.82 34.11
N LYS A 164 -10.70 3.85 34.38
CA LYS A 164 -10.43 4.97 33.50
C LYS A 164 -8.97 5.37 33.56
N LEU A 165 -8.49 5.95 32.48
CA LEU A 165 -7.12 6.43 32.34
C LEU A 165 -7.05 7.66 31.45
N LYS A 166 -6.02 8.48 31.68
CA LYS A 166 -5.70 9.63 30.83
C LYS A 166 -4.97 9.17 29.58
N VAL A 167 -5.48 9.59 28.44
CA VAL A 167 -4.89 9.34 27.12
C VAL A 167 -4.64 10.66 26.41
N TYR A 168 -3.66 10.71 25.52
CA TYR A 168 -3.49 11.86 24.64
C TYR A 168 -4.75 12.07 23.80
N LYS A 169 -5.21 13.32 23.72
CA LYS A 169 -6.36 13.70 22.93
C LYS A 169 -6.04 13.53 21.44
N LYS A 170 -7.02 13.07 20.66
CA LYS A 170 -6.86 12.95 19.20
C LYS A 170 -6.88 14.35 18.57
N PRO A 171 -5.91 14.71 17.71
CA PRO A 171 -5.92 16.00 17.04
C PRO A 171 -7.05 16.07 16.01
N ARG A 172 -7.76 17.19 15.96
CA ARG A 172 -8.71 17.50 14.88
C ARG A 172 -7.94 18.11 13.70
N VAL A 173 -8.14 17.58 12.51
CA VAL A 173 -7.44 18.01 11.29
C VAL A 173 -8.46 18.52 10.27
N GLY A 174 -8.45 19.83 10.05
CA GLY A 174 -9.27 20.50 9.04
C GLY A 174 -8.74 20.24 7.63
N ILE A 175 -9.62 19.94 6.68
CA ILE A 175 -9.25 19.69 5.28
C ILE A 175 -10.05 20.65 4.41
N LEU A 176 -9.36 21.59 3.77
CA LEU A 176 -9.94 22.62 2.93
C LEU A 176 -9.53 22.39 1.46
N PRO A 177 -10.36 21.73 0.66
CA PRO A 177 -10.15 21.63 -0.78
C PRO A 177 -10.38 23.00 -1.42
N THR A 178 -9.51 23.39 -2.35
CA THR A 178 -9.62 24.64 -3.11
C THR A 178 -9.48 24.36 -4.59
N GLY A 179 -10.10 25.20 -5.41
CA GLY A 179 -10.04 25.11 -6.87
C GLY A 179 -11.42 25.25 -7.48
N SER A 180 -11.54 26.15 -8.45
CA SER A 180 -12.79 26.41 -9.16
C SER A 180 -13.25 25.23 -10.05
N GLU A 181 -12.33 24.32 -10.36
CA GLU A 181 -12.52 23.08 -11.10
C GLU A 181 -13.01 21.90 -10.26
N ILE A 182 -12.89 21.99 -8.93
CA ILE A 182 -13.12 20.85 -8.02
C ILE A 182 -14.63 20.66 -7.81
N ILE A 183 -15.11 19.43 -8.01
CA ILE A 183 -16.52 19.04 -7.82
C ILE A 183 -16.64 17.81 -6.91
N GLU A 184 -17.83 17.61 -6.35
CA GLU A 184 -18.12 16.49 -5.43
C GLU A 184 -18.96 15.39 -6.05
N GLU A 185 -19.83 15.70 -7.02
CA GLU A 185 -20.77 14.75 -7.60
C GLU A 185 -20.43 14.43 -9.06
N LEU A 186 -20.52 13.14 -9.44
CA LEU A 186 -20.21 12.67 -10.79
C LEU A 186 -21.10 13.32 -11.86
N LYS A 187 -22.34 13.69 -11.51
CA LYS A 187 -23.28 14.34 -12.43
C LYS A 187 -22.81 15.72 -12.91
N ASP A 188 -21.92 16.36 -12.14
CA ASP A 188 -21.38 17.69 -12.44
C ASP A 188 -20.06 17.59 -13.24
N LEU A 189 -19.63 16.39 -13.61
CA LEU A 189 -18.40 16.16 -14.36
C LEU A 189 -18.57 16.60 -15.81
N GLU A 190 -17.88 17.70 -16.14
CA GLU A 190 -17.76 18.26 -17.48
C GLU A 190 -16.29 18.59 -17.79
N ASP A 191 -16.00 18.96 -19.03
CA ASP A 191 -14.66 19.33 -19.46
C ASP A 191 -14.11 20.48 -18.60
N GLY A 192 -12.94 20.24 -17.98
CA GLY A 192 -12.30 21.20 -17.08
C GLY A 192 -12.76 21.11 -15.63
N LYS A 193 -13.66 20.18 -15.27
CA LYS A 193 -13.97 19.82 -13.88
C LYS A 193 -13.30 18.51 -13.47
N ILE A 194 -12.95 18.40 -12.20
CA ILE A 194 -12.30 17.21 -11.64
C ILE A 194 -12.93 16.85 -10.29
N MET A 195 -13.09 15.54 -10.06
CA MET A 195 -13.63 15.03 -8.80
C MET A 195 -12.64 15.25 -7.66
N ASP A 196 -13.14 15.72 -6.52
CA ASP A 196 -12.35 15.84 -5.30
C ASP A 196 -12.00 14.46 -4.71
N SER A 197 -10.77 14.02 -4.96
CA SER A 197 -10.23 12.75 -4.47
C SER A 197 -9.21 12.91 -3.34
N ASN A 198 -8.38 13.96 -3.39
CA ASN A 198 -7.31 14.18 -2.42
C ASN A 198 -7.84 14.38 -1.01
N SER A 199 -8.90 15.17 -0.84
CA SER A 199 -9.45 15.42 0.49
C SER A 199 -9.97 14.15 1.14
N ARG A 200 -10.52 13.23 0.35
CA ARG A 200 -10.96 11.90 0.78
C ARG A 200 -9.80 11.00 1.17
N VAL A 201 -8.69 11.07 0.44
CA VAL A 201 -7.45 10.39 0.82
C VAL A 201 -6.96 10.91 2.17
N PHE A 202 -6.98 12.23 2.40
CA PHE A 202 -6.59 12.80 3.69
C PHE A 202 -7.51 12.36 4.83
N GLU A 203 -8.84 12.34 4.63
CA GLU A 203 -9.77 11.83 5.64
C GLU A 203 -9.37 10.41 6.10
N GLY A 204 -9.10 9.52 5.14
CA GLY A 204 -8.66 8.16 5.41
C GLY A 204 -7.31 8.08 6.15
N GLU A 205 -6.30 8.82 5.69
CA GLU A 205 -4.98 8.83 6.33
C GLU A 205 -5.01 9.46 7.74
N ILE A 206 -5.83 10.49 7.97
CA ILE A 206 -6.01 11.09 9.30
C ILE A 206 -6.61 10.05 10.27
N ILE A 207 -7.65 9.33 9.86
CA ILE A 207 -8.27 8.26 10.67
C ILE A 207 -7.25 7.15 10.96
N LYS A 208 -6.55 6.69 9.92
CA LYS A 208 -5.52 5.64 9.99
C LYS A 208 -4.42 5.99 10.99
N TYR A 209 -4.00 7.25 11.07
CA TYR A 209 -2.97 7.70 12.01
C TYR A 209 -3.53 8.21 13.35
N GLY A 210 -4.84 8.07 13.60
CA GLY A 210 -5.47 8.30 14.90
C GLY A 210 -6.01 9.71 15.15
N GLY A 211 -5.99 10.58 14.15
CA GLY A 211 -6.62 11.90 14.20
C GLY A 211 -8.13 11.89 13.91
N ILE A 212 -8.76 13.06 13.98
CA ILE A 212 -10.18 13.28 13.68
C ILE A 212 -10.27 14.21 12.45
N PRO A 213 -10.71 13.73 11.28
CA PRO A 213 -10.82 14.59 10.11
C PRO A 213 -12.03 15.53 10.21
N ASN A 214 -11.88 16.73 9.67
CA ASN A 214 -12.94 17.72 9.52
C ASN A 214 -12.87 18.31 8.11
N ARG A 215 -13.57 17.68 7.17
CA ARG A 215 -13.55 18.07 5.76
C ARG A 215 -14.58 19.16 5.47
N TYR A 216 -14.12 20.24 4.83
CA TYR A 216 -14.98 21.30 4.30
C TYR A 216 -15.34 21.03 2.84
N ASN A 217 -16.41 21.67 2.36
CA ASN A 217 -16.77 21.63 0.94
C ASN A 217 -15.72 22.38 0.11
N PRO A 218 -15.49 22.01 -1.17
CA PRO A 218 -14.55 22.72 -2.03
C PRO A 218 -14.88 24.22 -2.14
N HIS A 219 -13.86 25.06 -1.92
CA HIS A 219 -13.99 26.51 -2.05
C HIS A 219 -13.43 26.99 -3.39
N LYS A 220 -14.17 27.89 -4.06
CA LYS A 220 -13.72 28.56 -5.29
C LYS A 220 -12.53 29.48 -5.01
N ASP A 221 -11.73 29.76 -6.05
CA ASP A 221 -10.53 30.62 -5.98
C ASP A 221 -10.90 32.10 -5.84
N ASN A 222 -11.45 32.47 -4.68
CA ASN A 222 -11.79 33.82 -4.30
C ASN A 222 -11.08 34.16 -2.99
N TYR A 223 -10.34 35.28 -2.99
CA TYR A 223 -9.48 35.69 -1.89
C TYR A 223 -10.21 35.78 -0.55
N GLU A 224 -11.33 36.50 -0.50
CA GLU A 224 -12.10 36.72 0.74
C GLU A 224 -12.81 35.47 1.23
N LEU A 225 -13.36 34.66 0.30
CA LEU A 225 -13.98 33.38 0.68
C LEU A 225 -12.93 32.42 1.27
N LEU A 226 -11.75 32.34 0.65
CA LEU A 226 -10.67 31.49 1.12
C LEU A 226 -10.11 31.98 2.45
N LYS A 227 -9.94 33.30 2.63
CA LYS A 227 -9.54 33.91 3.91
C LYS A 227 -10.48 33.52 5.05
N ASN A 228 -11.78 33.66 4.84
CA ASN A 228 -12.79 33.30 5.84
C ASN A 228 -12.80 31.79 6.14
N ALA A 229 -12.62 30.95 5.11
CA ALA A 229 -12.53 29.51 5.27
C ALA A 229 -11.27 29.08 6.06
N ILE A 230 -10.11 29.71 5.81
CA ILE A 230 -8.88 29.47 6.56
C ILE A 230 -9.06 29.85 8.04
N LEU A 231 -9.59 31.05 8.31
CA LEU A 231 -9.85 31.49 9.70
C LEU A 231 -10.80 30.54 10.44
N LYS A 232 -11.88 30.09 9.79
CA LYS A 232 -12.78 29.09 10.34
C LYS A 232 -12.07 27.76 10.58
N GLY A 233 -11.29 27.30 9.61
CA GLY A 233 -10.53 26.04 9.68
C GLY A 233 -9.52 26.03 10.83
N VAL A 234 -8.78 27.10 11.03
CA VAL A 234 -7.83 27.25 12.14
C VAL A 234 -8.56 27.28 13.50
N LYS A 235 -9.72 27.92 13.58
CA LYS A 235 -10.50 27.99 14.82
C LYS A 235 -11.04 26.63 15.26
N GLU A 236 -11.51 25.80 14.32
CA GLU A 236 -12.23 24.55 14.60
C GLU A 236 -11.33 23.30 14.73
N ASN A 237 -10.04 23.43 14.38
CA ASN A 237 -9.12 22.29 14.27
C ASN A 237 -7.77 22.60 14.91
N ASP A 238 -6.98 21.56 15.17
CA ASP A 238 -5.61 21.67 15.69
C ASP A 238 -4.59 21.80 14.55
N ILE A 239 -4.90 21.19 13.39
CA ILE A 239 -4.11 21.25 12.16
C ILE A 239 -5.05 21.65 11.01
N LEU A 240 -4.60 22.50 10.08
CA LEU A 240 -5.35 22.82 8.86
C LEU A 240 -4.56 22.46 7.60
N LEU A 241 -5.17 21.67 6.73
CA LEU A 241 -4.66 21.33 5.41
C LEU A 241 -5.42 22.14 4.36
N ILE A 242 -4.71 22.86 3.51
CA ILE A 242 -5.27 23.57 2.36
C ILE A 242 -4.79 22.83 1.11
N ASN A 243 -5.71 22.15 0.41
CA ASN A 243 -5.36 21.38 -0.77
C ASN A 243 -5.59 22.17 -2.05
N ALA A 244 -4.57 22.19 -2.91
CA ALA A 244 -4.43 23.09 -4.04
C ALA A 244 -4.14 24.56 -3.64
N GLY A 245 -3.83 25.40 -4.62
CA GLY A 245 -3.48 26.81 -4.39
C GLY A 245 -2.03 27.09 -3.95
N SER A 246 -1.15 26.08 -3.97
CA SER A 246 0.23 26.19 -3.45
C SER A 246 1.31 26.40 -4.53
N SER A 247 0.92 26.49 -5.81
CA SER A 247 1.85 26.64 -6.93
C SER A 247 2.29 28.11 -7.12
N ALA A 248 3.04 28.39 -8.20
CA ALA A 248 3.47 29.75 -8.58
C ALA A 248 2.52 30.42 -9.60
N GLY A 249 1.29 29.94 -9.72
CA GLY A 249 0.26 30.45 -10.61
C GLY A 249 -0.29 31.80 -10.18
N THR A 250 -0.92 32.51 -11.13
CA THR A 250 -1.48 33.85 -10.89
C THR A 250 -2.69 33.87 -9.96
N LYS A 251 -3.28 32.70 -9.65
CA LYS A 251 -4.43 32.51 -8.76
C LYS A 251 -4.09 31.80 -7.44
N ASP A 252 -2.80 31.56 -7.14
CA ASP A 252 -2.38 30.90 -5.91
C ASP A 252 -2.38 31.90 -4.74
N TYR A 253 -3.55 32.06 -4.10
CA TYR A 253 -3.74 32.96 -2.96
C TYR A 253 -3.25 32.37 -1.64
N THR A 254 -3.10 31.04 -1.54
CA THR A 254 -2.84 30.33 -0.28
C THR A 254 -1.61 30.86 0.45
N VAL A 255 -0.46 30.98 -0.23
CA VAL A 255 0.77 31.48 0.41
C VAL A 255 0.64 32.93 0.89
N LYS A 256 -0.10 33.78 0.17
CA LYS A 256 -0.33 35.18 0.55
C LYS A 256 -1.23 35.27 1.77
N LEU A 257 -2.30 34.48 1.78
CA LEU A 257 -3.25 34.42 2.90
C LEU A 257 -2.59 33.89 4.17
N ILE A 258 -1.74 32.86 4.06
CA ILE A 258 -1.00 32.35 5.23
C ILE A 258 -0.04 33.43 5.77
N ARG A 259 0.66 34.19 4.90
CA ARG A 259 1.52 35.31 5.34
C ARG A 259 0.73 36.46 5.95
N GLU A 260 -0.48 36.72 5.46
CA GLU A 260 -1.34 37.78 6.00
C GLU A 260 -1.89 37.41 7.38
N LEU A 261 -2.32 36.15 7.54
CA LEU A 261 -2.99 35.66 8.74
C LEU A 261 -2.02 35.14 9.82
N GLY A 262 -0.76 34.89 9.45
CA GLY A 262 0.25 34.31 10.34
C GLY A 262 1.64 34.34 9.71
N GLU A 263 2.39 33.23 9.82
CA GLU A 263 3.77 33.12 9.36
C GLU A 263 3.90 31.98 8.34
N VAL A 264 4.65 32.20 7.25
CA VAL A 264 5.10 31.13 6.34
C VAL A 264 6.55 30.80 6.68
N ILE A 265 6.78 29.58 7.14
CA ILE A 265 8.11 29.09 7.54
C ILE A 265 8.87 28.55 6.33
N VAL A 266 8.18 27.78 5.48
CA VAL A 266 8.74 27.19 4.26
C VAL A 266 7.74 27.33 3.11
N HIS A 267 8.23 27.71 1.94
CA HIS A 267 7.47 27.67 0.69
C HIS A 267 8.34 27.11 -0.42
N GLY A 268 8.32 25.78 -0.56
CA GLY A 268 9.22 25.09 -1.48
C GLY A 268 10.14 24.11 -0.79
N VAL A 269 9.87 22.81 -0.96
CA VAL A 269 10.69 21.72 -0.41
C VAL A 269 11.41 20.98 -1.54
N ALA A 270 12.61 20.48 -1.25
CA ALA A 270 13.45 19.72 -2.16
C ALA A 270 12.95 18.26 -2.27
N MET A 271 11.70 18.11 -2.68
CA MET A 271 10.96 16.84 -2.75
C MET A 271 10.32 16.69 -4.12
N LYS A 272 10.44 15.50 -4.71
CA LYS A 272 9.86 15.16 -6.00
C LYS A 272 9.05 13.86 -5.87
N PRO A 273 7.74 13.88 -6.19
CA PRO A 273 6.90 15.07 -6.37
C PRO A 273 6.57 15.72 -5.00
N GLY A 274 6.20 17.01 -4.98
CA GLY A 274 5.86 17.72 -3.74
C GLY A 274 6.49 19.11 -3.54
N LYS A 275 7.33 19.57 -4.49
CA LYS A 275 8.04 20.86 -4.38
C LYS A 275 7.21 22.03 -3.84
N PRO A 276 6.01 22.37 -4.35
CA PRO A 276 5.28 23.56 -3.93
C PRO A 276 4.55 23.39 -2.58
N THR A 277 5.17 22.72 -1.60
CA THR A 277 4.61 22.59 -0.24
C THR A 277 4.80 23.90 0.52
N ILE A 278 3.76 24.33 1.23
CA ILE A 278 3.81 25.47 2.14
C ILE A 278 3.67 24.96 3.57
N LEU A 279 4.62 25.32 4.43
CA LEU A 279 4.55 25.10 5.87
C LEU A 279 4.35 26.45 6.54
N GLY A 280 3.17 26.65 7.14
CA GLY A 280 2.81 27.89 7.81
C GLY A 280 2.21 27.67 9.20
N ILE A 281 2.09 28.77 9.93
CA ILE A 281 1.55 28.80 11.29
C ILE A 281 0.57 29.96 11.38
N ILE A 282 -0.65 29.69 11.84
CA ILE A 282 -1.67 30.71 12.12
C ILE A 282 -2.21 30.42 13.52
N ASP A 283 -2.21 31.43 14.40
CA ASP A 283 -2.68 31.29 15.79
C ASP A 283 -2.00 30.12 16.54
N ASN A 284 -0.68 29.99 16.39
CA ASN A 284 0.16 28.88 16.89
C ASN A 284 -0.22 27.48 16.38
N LYS A 285 -1.12 27.36 15.40
CA LYS A 285 -1.53 26.09 14.82
C LYS A 285 -0.88 25.85 13.46
N PRO A 286 -0.46 24.60 13.16
CA PRO A 286 0.10 24.25 11.86
C PRO A 286 -0.94 24.38 10.73
N VAL A 287 -0.56 25.11 9.69
CA VAL A 287 -1.32 25.26 8.44
C VAL A 287 -0.44 24.84 7.28
N ILE A 288 -0.84 23.79 6.56
CA ILE A 288 -0.05 23.18 5.48
C ILE A 288 -0.75 23.38 4.15
N GLY A 289 -0.08 24.05 3.21
CA GLY A 289 -0.50 24.11 1.81
C GLY A 289 0.02 22.91 1.03
N ILE A 290 -0.88 22.04 0.60
CA ILE A 290 -0.58 20.78 -0.07
C ILE A 290 -0.87 20.88 -1.57
N PRO A 291 0.07 20.47 -2.47
CA PRO A 291 -0.14 20.52 -3.91
C PRO A 291 -1.38 19.74 -4.38
N GLY A 292 -2.02 20.21 -5.47
CA GLY A 292 -3.25 19.59 -6.00
C GLY A 292 -3.05 18.24 -6.71
N TYR A 293 -1.84 17.91 -7.14
CA TYR A 293 -1.57 16.62 -7.80
C TYR A 293 -1.63 15.47 -6.79
N PRO A 294 -2.46 14.42 -7.00
CA PRO A 294 -2.72 13.39 -6.00
C PRO A 294 -1.49 12.71 -5.40
N VAL A 295 -0.50 12.36 -6.21
CA VAL A 295 0.72 11.71 -5.70
C VAL A 295 1.55 12.69 -4.88
N SER A 296 1.63 13.96 -5.29
CA SER A 296 2.30 14.99 -4.48
C SER A 296 1.57 15.16 -3.16
N ALA A 297 0.24 15.19 -3.22
CA ALA A 297 -0.63 15.44 -2.09
C ALA A 297 -0.45 14.35 -1.01
N TYR A 298 -0.48 13.08 -1.43
CA TYR A 298 -0.23 11.93 -0.57
C TYR A 298 1.18 11.97 0.06
N LEU A 299 2.22 12.13 -0.75
CA LEU A 299 3.60 12.09 -0.22
C LEU A 299 3.90 13.26 0.71
N VAL A 300 3.34 14.45 0.44
CA VAL A 300 3.47 15.63 1.33
C VAL A 300 2.71 15.39 2.63
N PHE A 301 1.52 14.80 2.56
CA PHE A 301 0.78 14.39 3.76
C PHE A 301 1.61 13.42 4.60
N ASP A 302 2.15 12.37 3.99
CA ASP A 302 2.94 11.36 4.70
C ASP A 302 4.23 11.97 5.29
N THR A 303 4.91 12.83 4.53
CA THR A 303 6.17 13.45 4.96
C THR A 303 5.99 14.48 6.07
N PHE A 304 4.91 15.27 6.08
CA PHE A 304 4.77 16.42 7.00
C PHE A 304 3.58 16.34 7.96
N VAL A 305 2.44 15.76 7.54
CA VAL A 305 1.20 15.75 8.33
C VAL A 305 1.12 14.54 9.26
N LYS A 306 1.45 13.33 8.77
CA LYS A 306 1.53 12.11 9.59
C LYS A 306 2.42 12.30 10.83
N PRO A 307 3.64 12.86 10.72
CA PRO A 307 4.46 13.27 11.87
C PRO A 307 3.75 14.17 12.88
N LEU A 308 3.03 15.19 12.42
CA LEU A 308 2.32 16.12 13.30
C LEU A 308 1.21 15.40 14.07
N ILE A 309 0.40 14.58 13.40
CA ILE A 309 -0.66 13.80 14.05
C ILE A 309 -0.07 12.92 15.16
N LYS A 310 1.01 12.19 14.85
CA LYS A 310 1.72 11.36 15.84
C LYS A 310 2.23 12.18 17.02
N ARG A 311 2.80 13.37 16.75
CA ARG A 311 3.31 14.28 17.78
C ARG A 311 2.23 14.77 18.73
N TYR A 312 1.06 15.18 18.22
CA TYR A 312 -0.11 15.54 19.05
C TYR A 312 -0.58 14.38 19.93
N MET A 313 -0.43 13.15 19.47
CA MET A 313 -0.76 11.94 20.23
C MET A 313 0.38 11.46 21.15
N GLY A 314 1.44 12.25 21.30
CA GLY A 314 2.57 11.91 22.16
C GLY A 314 3.43 10.74 21.64
N ILE A 315 3.23 10.31 20.40
CA ILE A 315 4.01 9.24 19.76
C ILE A 315 5.31 9.85 19.25
N ARG A 316 6.45 9.26 19.61
CA ARG A 316 7.74 9.66 19.05
C ARG A 316 7.83 9.18 17.60
N GLU A 317 8.37 10.02 16.73
CA GLU A 317 8.81 9.54 15.42
C GLU A 317 9.90 8.49 15.64
N VAL A 318 9.65 7.29 15.17
CA VAL A 318 10.66 6.24 15.02
C VAL A 318 11.12 6.34 13.57
N GLU A 319 12.42 6.14 13.32
CA GLU A 319 12.92 6.00 11.96
C GLU A 319 12.15 4.88 11.25
N GLU A 320 11.76 5.12 10.01
CA GLU A 320 11.06 4.12 9.23
C GLU A 320 12.02 3.01 8.84
N ASP A 321 11.59 1.75 9.00
CA ASP A 321 12.36 0.60 8.55
C ASP A 321 12.48 0.66 7.02
N LEU A 322 13.64 1.10 6.54
CA LEU A 322 14.00 1.05 5.14
C LEU A 322 14.55 -0.33 4.81
N ILE A 323 14.15 -0.86 3.65
CA ILE A 323 14.72 -2.08 3.11
C ILE A 323 15.47 -1.80 1.82
N GLU A 324 16.62 -2.44 1.66
CA GLU A 324 17.38 -2.38 0.42
C GLU A 324 16.71 -3.25 -0.66
N ALA A 325 16.54 -2.70 -1.85
CA ALA A 325 16.03 -3.41 -3.02
C ALA A 325 16.82 -3.07 -4.28
N THR A 326 16.93 -4.03 -5.20
CA THR A 326 17.59 -3.84 -6.49
C THR A 326 16.63 -3.29 -7.54
N ILE A 327 16.99 -2.17 -8.17
CA ILE A 327 16.17 -1.54 -9.21
C ILE A 327 16.19 -2.34 -10.52
N SER A 328 15.02 -2.66 -11.07
CA SER A 328 14.91 -3.39 -12.35
C SER A 328 15.03 -2.52 -13.60
N LYS A 329 14.93 -1.19 -13.45
CA LYS A 329 14.93 -0.24 -14.56
C LYS A 329 15.50 1.10 -14.15
N ARG A 330 16.33 1.67 -15.02
CA ARG A 330 16.86 3.04 -14.89
C ARG A 330 15.79 4.04 -14.44
N ILE A 331 16.07 4.74 -13.35
CA ILE A 331 15.28 5.87 -12.85
C ILE A 331 16.09 7.13 -13.12
N VAL A 332 15.52 8.07 -13.85
CA VAL A 332 16.12 9.39 -14.05
C VAL A 332 15.59 10.33 -12.98
N SER A 333 16.51 10.98 -12.26
CA SER A 333 16.20 11.96 -11.24
C SER A 333 16.93 13.29 -11.50
N SER A 334 16.85 14.22 -10.54
CA SER A 334 17.46 15.54 -10.63
C SER A 334 18.26 15.84 -9.37
N LEU A 335 19.44 16.45 -9.51
CA LEU A 335 20.32 16.87 -8.40
C LEU A 335 19.74 17.94 -7.44
N LYS A 336 18.45 18.23 -7.56
CA LYS A 336 17.77 19.32 -6.86
C LYS A 336 16.86 18.82 -5.75
N SER A 337 16.35 17.60 -5.81
CA SER A 337 15.29 17.14 -4.91
C SER A 337 15.45 15.66 -4.59
N LYS A 338 15.06 15.26 -3.37
CA LYS A 338 14.86 13.85 -3.01
C LYS A 338 13.68 13.32 -3.84
N ASP A 339 13.91 12.29 -4.64
CA ASP A 339 12.86 11.66 -5.47
C ASP A 339 12.24 10.50 -4.70
N LEU A 340 10.92 10.54 -4.56
CA LEU A 340 10.12 9.50 -3.93
C LEU A 340 9.37 8.73 -5.01
N VAL A 341 9.97 7.62 -5.42
CA VAL A 341 9.55 6.85 -6.58
C VAL A 341 8.72 5.67 -6.11
N ARG A 342 7.45 5.60 -6.55
CA ARG A 342 6.60 4.44 -6.26
C ARG A 342 7.16 3.21 -6.98
N VAL A 343 7.26 2.10 -6.26
CA VAL A 343 7.76 0.83 -6.79
C VAL A 343 6.83 -0.33 -6.45
N ASN A 344 6.77 -1.31 -7.35
CA ASN A 344 6.34 -2.66 -7.01
C ASN A 344 7.55 -3.44 -6.51
N LEU A 345 7.32 -4.33 -5.54
CA LEU A 345 8.36 -5.14 -4.94
C LEU A 345 8.08 -6.63 -5.18
N GLY A 346 9.15 -7.41 -5.29
CA GLY A 346 9.04 -8.86 -5.24
C GLY A 346 10.40 -9.54 -5.14
N TYR A 347 10.43 -10.72 -4.55
CA TYR A 347 11.65 -11.50 -4.40
C TYR A 347 11.88 -12.33 -5.66
N VAL A 348 13.06 -12.22 -6.26
CA VAL A 348 13.50 -13.02 -7.41
C VAL A 348 14.88 -13.57 -7.10
N ASN A 349 15.04 -14.90 -7.06
CA ASN A 349 16.30 -15.56 -6.65
C ASN A 349 16.82 -15.04 -5.30
N ASP A 350 15.96 -14.99 -4.28
CA ASP A 350 16.23 -14.47 -2.92
C ASP A 350 16.63 -12.99 -2.84
N ARG A 351 16.59 -12.25 -3.95
CA ARG A 351 16.86 -10.81 -4.02
C ARG A 351 15.56 -10.03 -4.12
N LEU A 352 15.40 -9.01 -3.29
CA LEU A 352 14.28 -8.08 -3.40
C LEU A 352 14.48 -7.15 -4.60
N VAL A 353 13.61 -7.24 -5.58
CA VAL A 353 13.62 -6.42 -6.80
C VAL A 353 12.56 -5.33 -6.69
N ALA A 354 12.95 -4.09 -6.97
CA ALA A 354 12.10 -2.92 -7.03
C ALA A 354 11.88 -2.49 -8.48
N THR A 355 10.63 -2.53 -8.94
CA THR A 355 10.25 -2.09 -10.29
C THR A 355 9.56 -0.74 -10.23
N PRO A 356 10.15 0.34 -10.79
CA PRO A 356 9.55 1.67 -10.76
C PRO A 356 8.25 1.72 -11.54
N LEU A 357 7.21 2.27 -10.91
CA LEU A 357 5.91 2.52 -11.52
C LEU A 357 5.92 3.80 -12.36
N SER A 358 4.86 3.99 -13.16
CA SER A 358 4.71 5.14 -14.04
C SER A 358 4.96 6.47 -13.32
N SER A 359 5.94 7.22 -13.83
CA SER A 359 6.31 8.54 -13.32
C SER A 359 5.21 9.56 -13.60
N GLY A 360 5.00 10.49 -12.66
CA GLY A 360 4.04 11.58 -12.80
C GLY A 360 3.29 11.85 -11.50
N ALA A 361 3.13 13.13 -11.16
CA ALA A 361 2.47 13.56 -9.94
C ALA A 361 0.94 13.34 -9.95
N GLY A 362 0.34 13.27 -11.15
CA GLY A 362 -1.10 13.05 -11.34
C GLY A 362 -1.52 11.59 -11.45
N VAL A 363 -0.61 10.62 -11.38
CA VAL A 363 -0.88 9.22 -11.71
C VAL A 363 -1.31 8.45 -10.45
N THR A 364 -2.53 8.66 -9.96
CA THR A 364 -3.04 8.05 -8.72
C THR A 364 -2.93 6.52 -8.70
N MET A 365 -3.16 5.86 -9.84
CA MET A 365 -3.04 4.39 -9.94
C MET A 365 -1.65 3.85 -9.59
N SER A 366 -0.60 4.68 -9.67
CA SER A 366 0.72 4.27 -9.21
C SER A 366 0.80 4.11 -7.70
N LEU A 367 0.03 4.87 -6.91
CA LEU A 367 -0.05 4.67 -5.46
C LEU A 367 -0.86 3.43 -5.10
N VAL A 368 -1.95 3.17 -5.84
CA VAL A 368 -2.76 1.95 -5.66
C VAL A 368 -1.94 0.69 -5.91
N LYS A 369 -1.07 0.72 -6.93
CA LYS A 369 -0.22 -0.43 -7.28
C LYS A 369 1.01 -0.58 -6.38
N ALA A 370 1.53 0.51 -5.82
CA ALA A 370 2.78 0.52 -5.09
C ALA A 370 2.82 -0.45 -3.89
N ASP A 371 3.96 -1.11 -3.74
CA ASP A 371 4.32 -1.89 -2.55
C ASP A 371 5.30 -1.12 -1.65
N GLY A 372 5.98 -0.11 -2.21
CA GLY A 372 6.90 0.75 -1.49
C GLY A 372 7.21 2.07 -2.21
N ILE A 373 7.94 2.93 -1.53
CA ILE A 373 8.49 4.20 -2.04
C ILE A 373 10.01 4.09 -2.02
N ALA A 374 10.61 3.94 -3.19
CA ALA A 374 12.06 4.01 -3.35
C ALA A 374 12.55 5.46 -3.20
N ILE A 375 13.61 5.63 -2.41
CA ILE A 375 14.20 6.91 -2.09
C ILE A 375 15.43 7.13 -2.95
N ILE A 376 15.37 8.12 -3.84
CA ILE A 376 16.54 8.58 -4.59
C ILE A 376 17.07 9.84 -3.91
N PRO A 377 18.29 9.79 -3.33
CA PRO A 377 18.90 10.94 -2.70
C PRO A 377 19.02 12.15 -3.62
N ARG A 378 18.97 13.35 -3.04
CA ARG A 378 19.04 14.63 -3.78
C ARG A 378 20.34 14.79 -4.58
N ASN A 379 21.42 14.13 -4.19
CA ASN A 379 22.76 14.31 -4.75
C ASN A 379 23.09 13.33 -5.89
N ILE A 380 22.12 12.55 -6.38
CA ILE A 380 22.32 11.64 -7.53
C ILE A 380 21.34 11.95 -8.66
N GLU A 381 21.78 11.78 -9.91
CA GLU A 381 20.98 12.05 -11.14
C GLU A 381 20.01 10.92 -11.50
N GLY A 382 19.93 9.91 -10.64
CA GLY A 382 19.20 8.68 -10.91
C GLY A 382 20.00 7.46 -10.50
N VAL A 383 19.44 6.31 -10.83
CA VAL A 383 20.02 4.98 -10.60
C VAL A 383 19.80 4.14 -11.84
N GLU A 384 20.76 3.28 -12.16
CA GLU A 384 20.68 2.36 -13.29
C GLU A 384 20.01 1.03 -12.88
N ALA A 385 19.65 0.21 -13.86
CA ALA A 385 19.15 -1.13 -13.58
C ALA A 385 20.28 -1.99 -12.95
N GLY A 386 19.97 -2.66 -11.85
CA GLY A 386 20.92 -3.45 -11.05
C GLY A 386 21.47 -2.73 -9.81
N ASP A 387 21.30 -1.41 -9.72
CA ASP A 387 21.70 -0.64 -8.52
C ASP A 387 20.76 -0.94 -7.34
N THR A 388 21.26 -0.74 -6.12
CA THR A 388 20.45 -0.84 -4.90
C THR A 388 19.91 0.52 -4.46
N VAL A 389 18.72 0.51 -3.86
CA VAL A 389 18.07 1.70 -3.29
C VAL A 389 17.37 1.34 -1.98
N ASP A 390 17.25 2.33 -1.11
CA ASP A 390 16.39 2.24 0.06
C ASP A 390 14.91 2.38 -0.33
N VAL A 391 14.07 1.51 0.22
CA VAL A 391 12.64 1.50 0.00
C VAL A 391 11.89 1.55 1.32
N GLU A 392 11.01 2.54 1.46
CA GLU A 392 9.99 2.56 2.51
C GLU A 392 8.83 1.65 2.09
N LEU A 393 8.44 0.73 2.97
CA LEU A 393 7.39 -0.25 2.67
C LEU A 393 5.98 0.31 2.90
N LEU A 394 5.13 0.18 1.90
CA LEU A 394 3.69 0.45 2.01
C LEU A 394 2.88 -0.80 2.39
N LYS A 395 3.47 -1.99 2.21
CA LYS A 395 2.87 -3.29 2.55
C LYS A 395 3.87 -4.17 3.30
N PRO A 396 3.42 -5.07 4.18
CA PRO A 396 4.30 -6.01 4.88
C PRO A 396 5.08 -6.91 3.90
N LEU A 397 6.37 -7.15 4.19
CA LEU A 397 7.23 -8.02 3.37
C LEU A 397 6.70 -9.45 3.20
N SER A 398 5.94 -9.96 4.16
CA SER A 398 5.31 -11.27 4.08
C SER A 398 4.31 -11.37 2.92
N MET A 399 3.65 -10.26 2.55
CA MET A 399 2.80 -10.22 1.36
C MET A 399 3.63 -10.21 0.08
N ILE A 400 4.76 -9.50 0.08
CA ILE A 400 5.65 -9.31 -1.07
C ILE A 400 6.37 -10.61 -1.45
N ARG A 401 6.84 -11.41 -0.49
CA ARG A 401 7.64 -12.63 -0.72
C ARG A 401 6.96 -13.66 -1.65
N ASN A 402 5.64 -13.77 -1.59
CA ASN A 402 4.88 -14.76 -2.35
C ASN A 402 4.23 -14.16 -3.61
N THR A 403 4.85 -13.15 -4.20
CA THR A 403 4.32 -12.45 -5.38
C THR A 403 5.16 -12.76 -6.61
N ILE A 404 4.49 -13.18 -7.69
CA ILE A 404 5.12 -13.39 -8.98
C ILE A 404 5.50 -12.03 -9.56
N VAL A 405 6.79 -11.80 -9.80
CA VAL A 405 7.29 -10.61 -10.48
C VAL A 405 7.21 -10.82 -11.99
N SER A 406 6.24 -10.17 -12.63
CA SER A 406 6.05 -10.15 -14.08
C SER A 406 6.59 -8.85 -14.67
N ILE A 407 7.61 -8.90 -15.53
CA ILE A 407 8.16 -7.72 -16.21
C ILE A 407 8.18 -7.97 -17.72
N GLY A 408 7.41 -7.19 -18.49
CA GLY A 408 7.37 -7.34 -19.94
C GLY A 408 6.30 -6.49 -20.61
N SER A 409 5.63 -7.06 -21.60
CA SER A 409 4.55 -6.39 -22.31
C SER A 409 3.27 -6.28 -21.48
N HIS A 410 2.39 -5.36 -21.88
CA HIS A 410 1.09 -5.13 -21.25
C HIS A 410 -0.02 -5.81 -22.07
N ASP A 411 -0.97 -6.43 -21.38
CA ASP A 411 -2.25 -6.87 -21.92
C ASP A 411 -3.34 -6.77 -20.84
N LEU A 412 -4.62 -6.67 -21.23
CA LEU A 412 -5.74 -6.65 -20.28
C LEU A 412 -5.87 -7.97 -19.52
N ILE A 413 -5.40 -9.10 -20.08
CA ILE A 413 -5.38 -10.37 -19.35
C ILE A 413 -4.48 -10.33 -18.11
N MET A 414 -3.48 -9.42 -18.07
CA MET A 414 -2.61 -9.29 -16.90
C MET A 414 -3.36 -8.76 -15.69
N ASP A 415 -4.36 -7.90 -15.87
CA ASP A 415 -5.20 -7.41 -14.78
C ASP A 415 -6.11 -8.53 -14.24
N ILE A 416 -6.63 -9.38 -15.13
CA ILE A 416 -7.41 -10.57 -14.74
C ILE A 416 -6.53 -11.58 -14.00
N LEU A 417 -5.30 -11.82 -14.49
CA LEU A 417 -4.34 -12.71 -13.84
C LEU A 417 -3.94 -12.16 -12.46
N SER A 418 -3.67 -10.86 -12.33
CA SER A 418 -3.29 -10.24 -11.06
C SER A 418 -4.39 -10.30 -9.98
N ASP A 419 -5.65 -10.45 -10.40
CA ASP A 419 -6.79 -10.67 -9.50
C ASP A 419 -6.98 -12.16 -9.12
N MET A 420 -6.42 -13.08 -9.91
CA MET A 420 -6.56 -14.53 -9.71
C MET A 420 -5.32 -15.18 -9.08
N VAL A 421 -4.15 -14.58 -9.26
CA VAL A 421 -2.88 -14.99 -8.65
C VAL A 421 -2.13 -13.76 -8.12
N LYS A 422 -1.30 -13.96 -7.09
CA LYS A 422 -0.45 -12.89 -6.56
C LYS A 422 0.64 -12.54 -7.56
N LEU A 423 0.40 -11.51 -8.37
CA LEU A 423 1.29 -11.09 -9.43
C LEU A 423 1.42 -9.56 -9.43
N THR A 424 2.66 -9.08 -9.54
CA THR A 424 2.96 -7.70 -9.88
C THR A 424 3.33 -7.61 -11.35
N SER A 425 2.83 -6.60 -12.05
CA SER A 425 3.08 -6.41 -13.48
C SER A 425 3.81 -5.09 -13.75
N GLY A 426 5.04 -5.19 -14.24
CA GLY A 426 5.86 -4.09 -14.73
C GLY A 426 5.84 -4.01 -16.25
N HIS A 427 5.46 -2.86 -16.80
CA HIS A 427 5.24 -2.70 -18.25
C HIS A 427 6.45 -2.01 -18.92
N VAL A 428 7.32 -2.81 -19.53
CA VAL A 428 8.53 -2.34 -20.23
C VAL A 428 8.57 -2.74 -21.71
N GLY A 429 7.51 -3.41 -22.20
CA GLY A 429 7.46 -3.99 -23.55
C GLY A 429 8.19 -5.33 -23.64
N SER A 430 8.01 -6.06 -24.74
CA SER A 430 8.51 -7.43 -24.89
C SER A 430 10.05 -7.49 -24.83
N MET A 431 10.74 -6.59 -25.52
CA MET A 431 12.21 -6.53 -25.48
C MET A 431 12.74 -6.16 -24.09
N GLY A 432 12.07 -5.25 -23.38
CA GLY A 432 12.41 -4.92 -22.00
C GLY A 432 12.23 -6.13 -21.08
N GLY A 433 11.20 -6.95 -21.30
CA GLY A 433 10.96 -8.19 -20.57
C GLY A 433 12.08 -9.21 -20.75
N ILE A 434 12.51 -9.45 -21.99
CA ILE A 434 13.66 -10.33 -22.29
C ILE A 434 14.92 -9.85 -21.54
N MET A 435 15.21 -8.55 -21.58
CA MET A 435 16.40 -8.02 -20.92
C MET A 435 16.34 -8.13 -19.39
N SER A 436 15.16 -7.94 -18.80
CA SER A 436 14.94 -8.07 -17.35
C SER A 436 15.06 -9.52 -16.89
N MET A 437 14.52 -10.45 -17.68
CA MET A 437 14.69 -11.89 -17.48
C MET A 437 16.18 -12.29 -17.51
N ARG A 438 16.95 -11.76 -18.48
CA ARG A 438 18.40 -12.00 -18.59
C ARG A 438 19.20 -11.48 -17.39
N ARG A 439 18.73 -10.42 -16.72
CA ARG A 439 19.31 -9.87 -15.48
C ARG A 439 18.79 -10.56 -14.21
N GLY A 440 17.90 -11.54 -14.34
CA GLY A 440 17.29 -12.25 -13.20
C GLY A 440 16.42 -11.33 -12.33
N GLU A 441 15.70 -10.39 -12.94
CA GLU A 441 14.87 -9.40 -12.25
C GLU A 441 13.37 -9.74 -12.23
N CYS A 442 12.95 -10.78 -12.96
CA CYS A 442 11.58 -11.24 -12.98
C CYS A 442 11.50 -12.78 -13.03
N HIS A 443 10.37 -13.31 -12.57
CA HIS A 443 10.03 -14.73 -12.69
C HIS A 443 9.46 -15.07 -14.07
N ILE A 444 8.73 -14.10 -14.64
CA ILE A 444 7.96 -14.27 -15.86
C ILE A 444 8.05 -12.99 -16.68
N ALA A 445 8.19 -13.13 -18.00
CA ALA A 445 8.23 -12.01 -18.93
C ALA A 445 7.16 -12.22 -20.01
N PRO A 446 6.06 -11.45 -19.99
CA PRO A 446 5.08 -11.45 -21.08
C PRO A 446 5.70 -10.87 -22.35
N ILE A 447 5.66 -11.61 -23.45
CA ILE A 447 6.30 -11.26 -24.73
C ILE A 447 5.41 -11.59 -25.93
N HIS A 448 5.60 -10.79 -26.98
CA HIS A 448 4.98 -10.96 -28.29
C HIS A 448 5.91 -10.29 -29.32
N LEU A 449 6.88 -11.04 -29.82
CA LEU A 449 7.89 -10.55 -30.75
C LEU A 449 7.82 -11.36 -32.03
N LEU A 450 7.41 -10.70 -33.12
CA LEU A 450 7.32 -11.30 -34.44
C LEU A 450 8.72 -11.45 -35.04
N ASP A 451 9.04 -12.65 -35.52
CA ASP A 451 10.15 -12.88 -36.42
C ASP A 451 9.70 -12.58 -37.86
N GLU A 452 10.33 -11.58 -38.51
CA GLU A 452 9.98 -11.16 -39.87
C GLU A 452 10.30 -12.23 -40.93
N GLU A 453 11.24 -13.14 -40.66
CA GLU A 453 11.68 -14.16 -41.62
C GLU A 453 10.83 -15.42 -41.55
N THR A 454 10.47 -15.85 -40.33
CA THR A 454 9.73 -17.11 -40.12
C THR A 454 8.23 -16.90 -39.93
N GLY A 455 7.79 -15.70 -39.54
CA GLY A 455 6.41 -15.42 -39.16
C GLY A 455 6.01 -16.01 -37.79
N GLU A 456 6.94 -16.66 -37.09
CA GLU A 456 6.72 -17.20 -35.75
C GLU A 456 6.94 -16.12 -34.68
N TYR A 457 6.21 -16.24 -33.57
CA TYR A 457 6.37 -15.36 -32.43
C TYR A 457 7.33 -15.96 -31.39
N ASN A 458 8.12 -15.10 -30.76
CA ASN A 458 8.89 -15.31 -29.53
C ASN A 458 10.10 -16.26 -29.61
N ILE A 459 10.00 -17.42 -30.27
CA ILE A 459 11.00 -18.50 -30.20
C ILE A 459 12.40 -18.05 -30.65
N SER A 460 12.52 -17.38 -31.79
CA SER A 460 13.82 -16.94 -32.33
C SER A 460 14.51 -15.91 -31.42
N TYR A 461 13.74 -15.01 -30.82
CA TYR A 461 14.23 -14.04 -29.84
C TYR A 461 14.72 -14.72 -28.57
N VAL A 462 14.02 -15.73 -28.06
CA VAL A 462 14.47 -16.50 -26.89
C VAL A 462 15.79 -17.20 -27.19
N LYS A 463 15.90 -17.92 -28.32
CA LYS A 463 17.15 -18.59 -28.74
C LYS A 463 18.31 -17.61 -28.91
N LYS A 464 18.04 -16.42 -29.47
CA LYS A 464 19.05 -15.38 -29.68
C LYS A 464 19.60 -14.81 -28.37
N TYR A 465 18.74 -14.57 -27.38
CA TYR A 465 19.15 -13.89 -26.13
C TYR A 465 19.52 -14.86 -25.00
N PHE A 466 19.16 -16.14 -25.09
CA PHE A 466 19.44 -17.19 -24.12
C PHE A 466 20.09 -18.44 -24.75
N PRO A 467 21.20 -18.32 -25.51
CA PRO A 467 21.75 -19.44 -26.29
C PRO A 467 22.29 -20.61 -25.44
N ASN A 468 22.58 -20.37 -24.15
CA ASN A 468 23.18 -21.34 -23.24
C ASN A 468 22.35 -21.52 -21.95
N THR A 469 21.09 -21.12 -21.95
CA THR A 469 20.21 -21.20 -20.78
C THR A 469 18.95 -21.93 -21.18
N LYS A 470 18.57 -22.97 -20.42
CA LYS A 470 17.34 -23.70 -20.66
C LYS A 470 16.14 -22.81 -20.28
N MET A 471 15.33 -22.45 -21.26
CA MET A 471 14.16 -21.58 -21.07
C MET A 471 12.87 -22.35 -21.39
N ALA A 472 11.74 -21.76 -21.03
CA ALA A 472 10.44 -22.22 -21.48
C ALA A 472 9.53 -21.05 -21.85
N ILE A 473 8.63 -21.30 -22.79
CA ILE A 473 7.50 -20.42 -23.09
C ILE A 473 6.24 -21.12 -22.59
N ILE A 474 5.51 -20.48 -21.68
CA ILE A 474 4.14 -20.83 -21.36
C ILE A 474 3.25 -20.09 -22.35
N LYS A 475 2.57 -20.84 -23.21
CA LYS A 475 1.67 -20.29 -24.22
C LYS A 475 0.54 -19.54 -23.54
N GLY A 476 0.33 -18.29 -23.92
CA GLY A 476 -0.68 -17.44 -23.30
C GLY A 476 -1.97 -17.46 -24.12
N VAL A 477 -2.28 -16.33 -24.76
CA VAL A 477 -3.49 -16.18 -25.59
C VAL A 477 -3.09 -15.69 -26.98
N LYS A 478 -3.93 -16.01 -27.97
CA LYS A 478 -3.91 -15.28 -29.23
C LYS A 478 -4.85 -14.09 -29.15
N ARG A 479 -4.40 -12.92 -29.55
CA ARG A 479 -5.19 -11.69 -29.50
C ARG A 479 -5.30 -11.03 -30.87
N GLN A 480 -6.47 -10.46 -31.13
CA GLN A 480 -6.80 -9.80 -32.38
C GLN A 480 -6.22 -8.38 -32.41
N GLN A 481 -5.34 -8.12 -33.37
CA GLN A 481 -4.72 -6.82 -33.62
C GLN A 481 -5.28 -6.16 -34.88
N GLY A 482 -5.36 -4.82 -34.83
CA GLY A 482 -6.01 -4.04 -35.88
C GLY A 482 -6.10 -2.55 -35.56
N PHE A 483 -6.66 -1.80 -36.49
CA PHE A 483 -6.86 -0.36 -36.32
C PHE A 483 -8.08 -0.09 -35.46
N ILE A 484 -7.87 0.69 -34.40
CA ILE A 484 -8.95 1.25 -33.59
C ILE A 484 -9.46 2.50 -34.30
N VAL A 485 -10.76 2.57 -34.58
CA VAL A 485 -11.39 3.67 -35.32
C VAL A 485 -12.67 4.14 -34.64
N GLU A 486 -13.10 5.37 -34.94
CA GLU A 486 -14.40 5.87 -34.50
C GLU A 486 -15.56 5.00 -35.04
N LYS A 487 -16.71 5.05 -34.35
CA LYS A 487 -17.93 4.35 -34.75
C LYS A 487 -18.32 4.70 -36.19
N GLY A 488 -18.63 3.67 -36.97
CA GLY A 488 -18.94 3.76 -38.39
C GLY A 488 -17.72 3.92 -39.30
N ASN A 489 -16.50 3.96 -38.74
CA ASN A 489 -15.26 4.18 -39.48
C ASN A 489 -15.37 5.34 -40.50
N PRO A 490 -15.62 6.58 -40.04
CA PRO A 490 -15.98 7.71 -40.92
C PRO A 490 -14.88 8.07 -41.92
N LYS A 491 -13.62 7.75 -41.61
CA LYS A 491 -12.47 7.94 -42.51
C LYS A 491 -12.22 6.76 -43.44
N ASN A 492 -13.01 5.69 -43.31
CA ASN A 492 -12.93 4.48 -44.13
C ASN A 492 -11.51 3.88 -44.15
N ILE A 493 -10.88 3.82 -42.98
CA ILE A 493 -9.56 3.20 -42.82
C ILE A 493 -9.68 1.70 -43.08
N LYS A 494 -8.84 1.15 -43.93
CA LYS A 494 -8.85 -0.28 -44.31
C LYS A 494 -7.49 -0.94 -44.19
N ASN A 495 -6.42 -0.22 -44.51
CA ASN A 495 -5.06 -0.77 -44.53
C ASN A 495 -4.00 0.29 -44.20
N PHE A 496 -2.73 -0.10 -44.17
CA PHE A 496 -1.63 0.77 -43.79
C PHE A 496 -1.42 1.97 -44.74
N ASN A 497 -1.80 1.88 -46.03
CA ASN A 497 -1.68 3.00 -46.97
C ASN A 497 -2.62 4.17 -46.61
N ASP A 498 -3.72 3.90 -45.88
CA ASP A 498 -4.61 4.97 -45.44
C ASP A 498 -3.94 5.91 -44.42
N LEU A 499 -2.87 5.46 -43.75
CA LEU A 499 -2.19 6.25 -42.71
C LEU A 499 -1.46 7.48 -43.25
N THR A 500 -1.13 7.52 -44.55
CA THR A 500 -0.45 8.66 -45.18
C THR A 500 -1.42 9.72 -45.71
N ARG A 501 -2.74 9.52 -45.55
CA ARG A 501 -3.75 10.48 -46.00
C ARG A 501 -3.72 11.73 -45.12
N GLU A 502 -3.89 12.90 -45.72
CA GLU A 502 -3.86 14.19 -45.03
C GLU A 502 -4.95 14.35 -43.95
N ASP A 503 -6.08 13.66 -44.14
CA ASP A 503 -7.23 13.69 -43.24
C ASP A 503 -7.17 12.66 -42.10
N VAL A 504 -6.05 11.95 -41.98
CA VAL A 504 -5.79 10.93 -40.95
C VAL A 504 -4.70 11.42 -40.01
N THR A 505 -4.97 11.36 -38.71
CA THR A 505 -3.96 11.59 -37.66
C THR A 505 -3.79 10.30 -36.88
N TYR A 506 -2.57 9.78 -36.85
CA TYR A 506 -2.25 8.51 -36.22
C TYR A 506 -1.71 8.69 -34.79
N ILE A 507 -1.92 7.68 -33.95
CA ILE A 507 -1.28 7.59 -32.63
C ILE A 507 -0.65 6.21 -32.43
N ASN A 508 0.59 6.22 -31.96
CA ASN A 508 1.46 5.06 -31.93
C ASN A 508 1.50 4.38 -30.55
N ARG A 509 1.90 3.11 -30.52
CA ARG A 509 2.44 2.49 -29.30
C ARG A 509 3.93 2.82 -29.15
N GLN A 510 4.42 2.77 -27.91
CA GLN A 510 5.83 3.06 -27.62
C GLN A 510 6.80 2.16 -28.38
N ARG A 511 7.99 2.67 -28.71
CA ARG A 511 9.05 1.88 -29.35
C ARG A 511 9.35 0.58 -28.58
N GLY A 512 9.57 -0.50 -29.33
CA GLY A 512 9.85 -1.83 -28.77
C GLY A 512 8.61 -2.60 -28.28
N ALA A 513 7.41 -2.03 -28.37
CA ALA A 513 6.17 -2.82 -28.25
C ALA A 513 5.97 -3.67 -29.51
N GLY A 514 5.48 -4.91 -29.37
CA GLY A 514 5.25 -5.77 -30.55
C GLY A 514 4.26 -5.17 -31.56
N THR A 515 3.27 -4.39 -31.11
CA THR A 515 2.39 -3.60 -31.99
C THR A 515 3.15 -2.57 -32.82
N ARG A 516 4.20 -1.95 -32.26
CA ARG A 516 5.04 -1.02 -33.02
C ARG A 516 5.92 -1.76 -34.03
N ILE A 517 6.46 -2.92 -33.64
CA ILE A 517 7.21 -3.79 -34.55
C ILE A 517 6.31 -4.24 -35.72
N LEU A 518 5.07 -4.63 -35.45
CA LEU A 518 4.10 -5.01 -36.49
C LEU A 518 3.80 -3.86 -37.46
N LEU A 519 3.58 -2.64 -36.94
CA LEU A 519 3.41 -1.46 -37.77
C LEU A 519 4.64 -1.26 -38.67
N ASP A 520 5.83 -1.22 -38.08
CA ASP A 520 7.07 -0.92 -38.80
C ASP A 520 7.37 -1.99 -39.87
N TYR A 521 7.05 -3.26 -39.59
CA TYR A 521 7.09 -4.35 -40.58
C TYR A 521 6.17 -4.08 -41.77
N HIS A 522 4.90 -3.78 -41.53
CA HIS A 522 3.95 -3.51 -42.62
C HIS A 522 4.30 -2.24 -43.41
N LEU A 523 4.80 -1.19 -42.76
CA LEU A 523 5.28 0.00 -43.47
C LEU A 523 6.44 -0.34 -44.40
N LYS A 524 7.36 -1.21 -43.98
CA LYS A 524 8.48 -1.68 -44.80
C LYS A 524 8.01 -2.57 -45.96
N VAL A 525 7.11 -3.52 -45.71
CA VAL A 525 6.55 -4.42 -46.74
C VAL A 525 5.77 -3.64 -47.80
N ASP A 526 4.96 -2.67 -47.38
CA ASP A 526 4.13 -1.86 -48.28
C ASP A 526 4.90 -0.65 -48.87
N ASN A 527 6.19 -0.50 -48.55
CA ASN A 527 7.05 0.62 -48.97
C ASN A 527 6.47 2.00 -48.64
N ILE A 528 5.89 2.12 -47.44
CA ILE A 528 5.28 3.34 -46.90
C ILE A 528 6.31 4.10 -46.07
N ASP A 529 6.55 5.35 -46.44
CA ASP A 529 7.43 6.25 -45.69
C ASP A 529 6.76 6.75 -44.40
N SER A 530 7.32 6.37 -43.25
CA SER A 530 6.81 6.74 -41.93
C SER A 530 6.77 8.25 -41.68
N GLU A 531 7.61 9.05 -42.36
CA GLU A 531 7.61 10.51 -42.21
C GLU A 531 6.35 11.15 -42.78
N LYS A 532 5.64 10.44 -43.67
CA LYS A 532 4.37 10.89 -44.26
C LYS A 532 3.16 10.61 -43.37
N ILE A 533 3.34 9.87 -42.27
CA ILE A 533 2.26 9.56 -41.33
C ILE A 533 2.16 10.66 -40.27
N LYS A 534 1.09 11.45 -40.36
CA LYS A 534 0.82 12.53 -39.41
C LYS A 534 0.61 11.96 -38.00
N GLY A 535 1.46 12.34 -37.05
CA GLY A 535 1.38 11.88 -35.66
C GLY A 535 2.16 10.59 -35.37
N TYR A 536 2.97 10.09 -36.32
CA TYR A 536 3.78 8.87 -36.13
C TYR A 536 4.69 8.91 -34.89
N SER A 537 5.23 10.07 -34.53
CA SER A 537 6.06 10.24 -33.32
C SER A 537 5.27 10.32 -32.00
N ARG A 538 3.94 10.40 -32.05
CA ARG A 538 3.09 10.47 -30.85
C ARG A 538 2.88 9.06 -30.29
N GLU A 539 3.48 8.77 -29.15
CA GLU A 539 3.47 7.43 -28.55
C GLU A 539 2.62 7.34 -27.29
N MET A 540 1.98 6.19 -27.10
CA MET A 540 1.18 5.82 -25.93
C MET A 540 1.66 4.48 -25.35
N THR A 541 1.60 4.35 -24.03
CA THR A 541 2.16 3.20 -23.30
C THR A 541 1.16 2.05 -23.09
N THR A 542 -0.13 2.23 -23.41
CA THR A 542 -1.17 1.20 -23.30
C THR A 542 -2.12 1.22 -24.50
N HIS A 543 -2.80 0.10 -24.76
CA HIS A 543 -3.82 0.02 -25.82
C HIS A 543 -5.04 0.87 -25.47
N MET A 544 -5.39 0.95 -24.18
CA MET A 544 -6.46 1.84 -23.71
C MET A 544 -6.14 3.31 -23.99
N ALA A 545 -4.90 3.76 -23.79
CA ALA A 545 -4.51 5.14 -24.08
C ALA A 545 -4.60 5.48 -25.58
N VAL A 546 -4.24 4.52 -26.45
CA VAL A 546 -4.46 4.64 -27.91
C VAL A 546 -5.96 4.78 -28.21
N ALA A 547 -6.78 3.88 -27.67
CA ALA A 547 -8.23 3.89 -27.88
C ALA A 547 -8.88 5.18 -27.35
N THR A 548 -8.47 5.69 -26.18
CA THR A 548 -8.93 6.97 -25.64
C THR A 548 -8.54 8.12 -26.57
N GLY A 549 -7.33 8.09 -27.15
CA GLY A 549 -6.90 9.09 -28.14
C GLY A 549 -7.85 9.17 -29.33
N VAL A 550 -8.35 8.03 -29.80
CA VAL A 550 -9.36 7.93 -30.87
C VAL A 550 -10.74 8.39 -30.39
N LYS A 551 -11.21 7.89 -29.24
CA LYS A 551 -12.53 8.25 -28.68
C LYS A 551 -12.70 9.75 -28.45
N THR A 552 -11.62 10.43 -28.06
CA THR A 552 -11.60 11.87 -27.77
C THR A 552 -11.34 12.73 -29.02
N GLY A 553 -11.20 12.13 -30.20
CA GLY A 553 -10.95 12.83 -31.46
C GLY A 553 -9.55 13.43 -31.57
N THR A 554 -8.65 13.17 -30.61
CA THR A 554 -7.26 13.67 -30.69
C THR A 554 -6.43 12.90 -31.72
N ALA A 555 -6.89 11.73 -32.15
CA ALA A 555 -6.34 10.95 -33.25
C ALA A 555 -7.48 10.30 -34.03
N THR A 556 -7.29 10.09 -35.33
CA THR A 556 -8.23 9.40 -36.20
C THR A 556 -8.19 7.89 -35.99
N THR A 557 -6.99 7.34 -35.81
CA THR A 557 -6.78 5.90 -35.65
C THR A 557 -5.45 5.60 -34.96
N GLY A 558 -5.32 4.39 -34.45
CA GLY A 558 -4.09 3.84 -33.88
C GLY A 558 -4.14 2.33 -33.93
N LEU A 559 -2.98 1.67 -34.00
CA LEU A 559 -2.92 0.21 -33.97
C LEU A 559 -3.02 -0.30 -32.53
N GLY A 560 -3.88 -1.29 -32.30
CA GLY A 560 -4.11 -1.85 -30.98
C GLY A 560 -4.86 -3.18 -31.00
N ILE A 561 -5.45 -3.53 -29.86
CA ILE A 561 -6.17 -4.80 -29.67
C ILE A 561 -7.68 -4.56 -29.67
N TYR A 562 -8.45 -5.53 -30.19
CA TYR A 562 -9.90 -5.43 -30.30
C TYR A 562 -10.58 -5.11 -28.96
N SER A 563 -10.13 -5.75 -27.87
CA SER A 563 -10.72 -5.54 -26.55
C SER A 563 -10.63 -4.09 -26.06
N ALA A 564 -9.59 -3.34 -26.46
CA ALA A 564 -9.48 -1.92 -26.12
C ALA A 564 -10.47 -1.05 -26.89
N ALA A 565 -10.73 -1.38 -28.17
CA ALA A 565 -11.78 -0.72 -28.95
C ALA A 565 -13.17 -1.00 -28.38
N LYS A 566 -13.46 -2.27 -28.08
CA LYS A 566 -14.73 -2.70 -27.47
C LYS A 566 -14.99 -1.99 -26.14
N ALA A 567 -13.97 -1.88 -25.29
CA ALA A 567 -14.09 -1.25 -23.96
C ALA A 567 -14.51 0.23 -24.01
N LEU A 568 -14.20 0.95 -25.08
CA LEU A 568 -14.56 2.37 -25.27
C LEU A 568 -15.68 2.59 -26.28
N ASP A 569 -16.37 1.51 -26.67
CA ASP A 569 -17.39 1.51 -27.70
C ASP A 569 -16.90 2.21 -28.98
N LEU A 570 -15.81 1.68 -29.53
CA LEU A 570 -15.21 2.07 -30.80
C LEU A 570 -15.34 0.92 -31.80
N ASP A 571 -15.17 1.22 -33.09
CA ASP A 571 -15.10 0.18 -34.12
C ASP A 571 -13.65 -0.22 -34.37
N PHE A 572 -13.48 -1.35 -35.07
CA PHE A 572 -12.19 -2.00 -35.20
C PHE A 572 -12.04 -2.58 -36.60
N VAL A 573 -10.85 -2.41 -37.19
CA VAL A 573 -10.50 -2.94 -38.51
C VAL A 573 -9.43 -4.00 -38.33
N ASP A 574 -9.79 -5.24 -38.62
CA ASP A 574 -8.94 -6.41 -38.38
C ASP A 574 -7.71 -6.46 -39.29
N ILE A 575 -6.57 -6.85 -38.71
CA ILE A 575 -5.32 -7.04 -39.44
C ILE A 575 -4.81 -8.47 -39.25
N THR A 576 -4.58 -8.89 -38.01
CA THR A 576 -3.98 -10.21 -37.74
C THR A 576 -4.23 -10.68 -36.30
N PHE A 577 -3.87 -11.94 -36.03
CA PHE A 577 -3.74 -12.46 -34.67
C PHE A 577 -2.27 -12.51 -34.26
N GLU A 578 -2.03 -12.22 -32.99
CA GLU A 578 -0.71 -12.22 -32.38
C GLU A 578 -0.69 -13.16 -31.18
N ASP A 579 0.40 -13.93 -31.04
CA ASP A 579 0.67 -14.72 -29.85
C ASP A 579 1.20 -13.81 -28.72
N TYR A 580 0.50 -13.81 -27.59
CA TYR A 580 0.93 -13.19 -26.35
C TYR A 580 1.26 -14.29 -25.35
N ASP A 581 2.56 -14.52 -25.13
CA ASP A 581 3.07 -15.64 -24.35
C ASP A 581 3.90 -15.18 -23.16
N PHE A 582 4.31 -16.13 -22.32
CA PHE A 582 5.07 -15.88 -21.11
C PHE A 582 6.39 -16.63 -21.12
N LEU A 583 7.50 -15.89 -21.19
CA LEU A 583 8.84 -16.44 -21.05
C LEU A 583 9.18 -16.68 -19.58
N VAL A 584 9.72 -17.85 -19.26
CA VAL A 584 10.20 -18.23 -17.93
C VAL A 584 11.51 -19.02 -18.00
N PRO A 585 12.37 -18.98 -16.98
CA PRO A 585 13.45 -19.95 -16.82
C PRO A 585 12.88 -21.35 -16.60
N TYR A 586 13.51 -22.39 -17.16
CA TYR A 586 12.95 -23.75 -17.08
C TYR A 586 12.74 -24.25 -15.64
N ASN A 587 13.70 -23.98 -14.74
CA ASN A 587 13.63 -24.34 -13.33
C ASN A 587 12.49 -23.65 -12.55
N MET A 588 11.93 -22.55 -13.08
CA MET A 588 10.79 -21.88 -12.45
C MET A 588 9.48 -22.65 -12.62
N LEU A 589 9.37 -23.55 -13.60
CA LEU A 589 8.16 -24.34 -13.84
C LEU A 589 7.76 -25.23 -12.66
N GLU A 590 8.75 -25.65 -11.86
CA GLU A 590 8.54 -26.51 -10.68
C GLU A 590 8.18 -25.71 -9.42
N GLN A 591 8.33 -24.38 -9.44
CA GLN A 591 8.05 -23.55 -8.28
C GLN A 591 6.54 -23.47 -8.02
N PRO A 592 6.07 -23.56 -6.76
CA PRO A 592 4.64 -23.53 -6.44
C PRO A 592 3.89 -22.33 -7.02
N MET A 593 4.51 -21.13 -6.98
CA MET A 593 3.91 -19.91 -7.55
C MET A 593 3.69 -20.01 -9.07
N MET A 594 4.60 -20.69 -9.79
CA MET A 594 4.48 -20.84 -11.24
C MET A 594 3.48 -21.93 -11.60
N GLN A 595 3.40 -23.00 -10.81
CA GLN A 595 2.37 -24.02 -10.95
C GLN A 595 0.97 -23.42 -10.79
N GLU A 596 0.77 -22.59 -9.76
CA GLU A 596 -0.48 -21.84 -9.55
C GLU A 596 -0.81 -20.94 -10.76
N PHE A 597 0.17 -20.22 -11.30
CA PHE A 597 -0.01 -19.40 -12.51
C PHE A 597 -0.47 -20.24 -13.71
N ILE A 598 0.17 -21.38 -13.95
CA ILE A 598 -0.14 -22.30 -15.06
C ILE A 598 -1.53 -22.92 -14.87
N GLU A 599 -1.92 -23.29 -13.65
CA GLU A 599 -3.26 -23.77 -13.35
C GLU A 599 -4.32 -22.69 -13.62
N VAL A 600 -4.07 -21.46 -13.18
CA VAL A 600 -4.99 -20.35 -13.37
C VAL A 600 -5.16 -20.00 -14.85
N ILE A 601 -4.09 -19.93 -15.65
CA ILE A 601 -4.22 -19.60 -17.07
C ILE A 601 -4.94 -20.70 -17.86
N LYS A 602 -4.86 -21.96 -17.43
CA LYS A 602 -5.63 -23.08 -17.98
C LYS A 602 -7.08 -23.11 -17.51
N SER A 603 -7.40 -22.42 -16.42
CA SER A 603 -8.71 -22.53 -15.77
C SER A 603 -9.84 -21.97 -16.64
N LYS A 604 -11.00 -22.64 -16.60
CA LYS A 604 -12.22 -22.15 -17.24
C LYS A 604 -12.62 -20.75 -16.75
N LYS A 605 -12.41 -20.48 -15.44
CA LYS A 605 -12.70 -19.18 -14.82
C LYS A 605 -11.90 -18.04 -15.47
N PHE A 606 -10.61 -18.26 -15.73
CA PHE A 606 -9.78 -17.28 -16.44
C PHE A 606 -10.29 -17.06 -17.87
N GLN A 607 -10.50 -18.15 -18.62
CA GLN A 607 -10.96 -18.06 -20.00
C GLN A 607 -12.31 -17.35 -20.11
N ASP A 608 -13.26 -17.63 -19.23
CA ASP A 608 -14.58 -16.99 -19.24
C ASP A 608 -14.49 -15.47 -18.99
N ARG A 609 -13.61 -15.03 -18.09
CA ARG A 609 -13.36 -13.59 -17.88
C ARG A 609 -12.72 -12.92 -19.09
N VAL A 610 -11.77 -13.59 -19.74
CA VAL A 610 -11.11 -13.05 -20.95
C VAL A 610 -12.07 -13.03 -22.15
N ARG A 611 -12.97 -14.01 -22.28
CA ARG A 611 -14.02 -14.04 -23.34
C ARG A 611 -14.92 -12.80 -23.28
N ILE A 612 -15.21 -12.27 -22.10
CA ILE A 612 -16.01 -11.04 -21.94
C ILE A 612 -15.33 -9.84 -22.61
N LEU A 613 -13.99 -9.76 -22.54
CA LEU A 613 -13.22 -8.71 -23.21
C LEU A 613 -13.32 -8.79 -24.74
N GLY A 614 -13.45 -10.01 -25.29
CA GLY A 614 -13.54 -10.28 -26.73
C GLY A 614 -12.21 -10.13 -27.49
N GLY A 615 -12.12 -10.74 -28.67
CA GLY A 615 -10.91 -10.67 -29.51
C GLY A 615 -9.73 -11.51 -29.02
N TYR A 616 -10.01 -12.54 -28.22
CA TYR A 616 -9.01 -13.50 -27.71
C TYR A 616 -9.38 -14.93 -28.10
N ASP A 617 -8.36 -15.72 -28.37
CA ASP A 617 -8.43 -17.15 -28.63
C ASP A 617 -7.46 -17.89 -27.66
N PHE A 618 -7.86 -19.09 -27.25
CA PHE A 618 -7.19 -19.88 -26.20
C PHE A 618 -6.50 -21.14 -26.74
N ILE A 619 -6.29 -21.23 -28.05
CA ILE A 619 -5.51 -22.30 -28.67
C ILE A 619 -4.14 -22.37 -27.98
N ASN A 620 -3.83 -23.56 -27.49
CA ASN A 620 -2.59 -23.89 -26.78
C ASN A 620 -2.38 -23.15 -25.45
N THR A 621 -3.37 -22.44 -24.91
CA THR A 621 -3.21 -21.71 -23.64
C THR A 621 -2.76 -22.63 -22.51
N GLY A 622 -1.63 -22.28 -21.89
CA GLY A 622 -0.98 -23.02 -20.82
C GLY A 622 -0.09 -24.18 -21.29
N GLU A 623 0.03 -24.44 -22.59
CA GLU A 623 1.04 -25.37 -23.11
C GLU A 623 2.46 -24.83 -22.84
N ILE A 624 3.40 -25.74 -22.61
CA ILE A 624 4.79 -25.41 -22.29
C ILE A 624 5.67 -25.82 -23.46
N ILE A 625 6.43 -24.88 -24.00
CA ILE A 625 7.43 -25.12 -25.03
C ILE A 625 8.81 -24.95 -24.41
N GLU A 626 9.59 -26.03 -24.36
CA GLU A 626 11.00 -25.99 -23.91
C GLU A 626 11.88 -25.44 -25.04
N ILE A 627 12.83 -24.54 -24.70
CA ILE A 627 13.75 -23.88 -25.64
C ILE A 627 15.19 -24.04 -25.21
#